data_AF-A0A1Y0MD80-F1
#
_entry.id   AF-A0A1Y0MD80-F1
#
_cell.length_a   1.000
_cell.length_b   1.000
_cell.length_c   1.000
_cell.angle_alpha   90.00
_cell.angle_beta   90.00
_cell.angle_gamma   90.00
#
_symmetry.space_group_name_H-M   'P 1'
#
loop_
_entity.id
_entity.type
_entity.pdbx_description
1 polymer ?
#
loop_
_entity_poly.entity_id
_entity_poly.type
_entity_poly.pdbx_seq_one_letter_code
_entity_poly.pdbx_strand_id
1 'polypeptide(L)'
;MEKSKPKVIINEILSKIDIVRHLRNLFNEFEFPKKKEEIEIEIRKLVIELYQESEKENHYFLDCSLSVYENTYQTRLEDFLSNNKDGREDQFLISEIKELINPEYELKEISIFGLRDYCNNSMFNTSFNAKKDFIRERLLSVGWICNLKPELFKMPITNKMYEPPIEIIFTKDLNYISKVENEKIQWIGKPSHLGFILGQLASLDYIDAPKHKNGEINYTKFAKLVMQTFQTDGKESSLTKYLNLQSEKGEETKRNFTKESFVIPHKKSVS
;
A
#
# COMPACT_ATOMS: atom_id res chain seq x y z
N MET A 1 0.73 -33.73 -4.96
CA MET A 1 1.05 -32.46 -4.26
C MET A 1 0.29 -32.46 -2.95
N GLU A 2 0.99 -32.32 -1.84
CA GLU A 2 0.39 -32.17 -0.52
C GLU A 2 -0.43 -30.86 -0.50
N LYS A 3 -1.66 -30.89 0.04
CA LYS A 3 -2.49 -29.68 0.14
C LYS A 3 -1.87 -28.78 1.22
N SER A 4 -1.75 -27.47 0.95
CA SER A 4 -1.22 -26.51 1.93
C SER A 4 -2.07 -26.54 3.21
N LYS A 5 -1.43 -26.42 4.39
CA LYS A 5 -2.12 -26.56 5.68
C LYS A 5 -3.27 -25.55 5.85
N PRO A 6 -3.13 -24.26 5.47
CA PRO A 6 -4.22 -23.29 5.49
C PRO A 6 -5.45 -23.72 4.67
N LYS A 7 -5.25 -24.35 3.51
CA LYS A 7 -6.37 -24.84 2.68
C LYS A 7 -7.12 -25.97 3.36
N VAL A 8 -6.41 -26.85 4.08
CA VAL A 8 -7.05 -27.93 4.84
C VAL A 8 -7.91 -27.34 5.97
N ILE A 9 -7.36 -26.39 6.73
CA ILE A 9 -8.07 -25.72 7.82
C ILE A 9 -9.32 -24.96 7.32
N ILE A 10 -9.20 -24.21 6.21
CA ILE A 10 -10.36 -23.51 5.63
C ILE A 10 -11.49 -24.49 5.30
N ASN A 11 -11.18 -25.61 4.64
CA ASN A 11 -12.20 -26.60 4.28
C ASN A 11 -12.88 -27.20 5.53
N GLU A 12 -12.11 -27.43 6.59
CA GLU A 12 -12.64 -27.92 7.86
C GLU A 12 -13.58 -26.90 8.52
N ILE A 13 -13.17 -25.62 8.56
CA ILE A 13 -14.01 -24.54 9.09
C ILE A 13 -15.34 -24.46 8.32
N LEU A 14 -15.28 -24.47 6.98
CA LEU A 14 -16.47 -24.38 6.14
C LEU A 14 -17.41 -25.56 6.37
N SER A 15 -16.88 -26.78 6.49
CA SER A 15 -17.69 -27.96 6.84
C SER A 15 -18.39 -27.82 8.19
N LYS A 16 -17.71 -27.27 9.21
CA LYS A 16 -18.31 -27.05 10.53
C LYS A 16 -19.36 -25.93 10.53
N ILE A 17 -19.13 -24.85 9.79
CA ILE A 17 -20.11 -23.77 9.59
C ILE A 17 -21.36 -24.31 8.94
N ASP A 18 -21.20 -25.18 7.93
CA ASP A 18 -22.29 -25.82 7.23
C ASP A 18 -23.14 -26.68 8.18
N ILE A 19 -22.49 -27.48 9.04
CA ILE A 19 -23.16 -28.24 10.11
C ILE A 19 -23.97 -27.32 11.03
N VAL A 20 -23.38 -26.23 11.54
CA VAL A 20 -24.07 -25.28 12.44
C VAL A 20 -25.30 -24.67 11.76
N ARG A 21 -25.21 -24.36 10.47
CA ARG A 21 -26.30 -23.75 9.69
C ARG A 21 -27.40 -24.74 9.34
N HIS A 22 -27.06 -25.94 8.88
CA HIS A 22 -28.06 -26.97 8.55
C HIS A 22 -28.76 -27.54 9.78
N LEU A 23 -28.06 -27.69 10.92
CA LEU A 23 -28.69 -28.09 12.18
C LEU A 23 -29.78 -27.11 12.62
N ARG A 24 -29.62 -25.83 12.30
CA ARG A 24 -30.61 -24.78 12.59
C ARG A 24 -31.94 -24.98 11.84
N ASN A 25 -31.92 -25.71 10.72
CA ASN A 25 -33.10 -25.96 9.88
C ASN A 25 -33.80 -27.29 10.19
N LEU A 26 -33.15 -28.21 10.92
CA LEU A 26 -33.60 -29.61 11.01
C LEU A 26 -34.24 -29.98 12.36
N PHE A 27 -33.98 -29.28 13.48
CA PHE A 27 -34.51 -29.69 14.78
C PHE A 27 -34.80 -28.55 15.76
N ASN A 28 -35.98 -28.60 16.39
CA ASN A 28 -36.32 -27.84 17.58
C ASN A 28 -36.05 -28.67 18.86
N GLU A 29 -35.36 -28.00 19.78
CA GLU A 29 -35.47 -28.08 21.25
C GLU A 29 -34.77 -29.20 22.06
N PHE A 30 -34.12 -28.73 23.13
CA PHE A 30 -33.55 -29.38 24.32
C PHE A 30 -32.05 -29.76 24.40
N GLU A 31 -31.36 -30.33 23.40
CA GLU A 31 -29.90 -30.61 23.49
C GLU A 31 -29.00 -29.79 22.54
N PHE A 32 -29.61 -29.06 21.61
CA PHE A 32 -28.90 -28.38 20.51
C PHE A 32 -28.05 -27.16 20.90
N PRO A 33 -28.40 -26.32 21.90
CA PRO A 33 -27.61 -25.14 22.22
C PRO A 33 -26.15 -25.48 22.59
N LYS A 34 -25.97 -26.54 23.38
CA LYS A 34 -24.65 -26.97 23.85
C LYS A 34 -23.78 -27.51 22.72
N LYS A 35 -24.31 -28.39 21.87
CA LYS A 35 -23.57 -28.94 20.72
C LYS A 35 -23.22 -27.88 19.69
N LYS A 36 -24.12 -26.91 19.47
CA LYS A 36 -23.83 -25.74 18.63
C LYS A 36 -22.67 -24.93 19.19
N GLU A 37 -22.73 -24.58 20.47
CA GLU A 37 -21.68 -23.81 21.14
C GLU A 37 -20.31 -24.53 21.09
N GLU A 38 -20.29 -25.86 21.29
CA GLU A 38 -19.07 -26.68 21.15
C GLU A 38 -18.45 -26.58 19.75
N ILE A 39 -19.28 -26.67 18.69
CA ILE A 39 -18.80 -26.52 17.30
C ILE A 39 -18.33 -25.09 17.03
N GLU A 40 -19.02 -24.07 17.54
CA GLU A 40 -18.62 -22.67 17.40
C GLU A 40 -17.28 -22.37 18.10
N ILE A 41 -17.02 -22.99 19.26
CA ILE A 41 -15.73 -22.92 19.96
C ILE A 41 -14.63 -23.55 19.10
N GLU A 42 -14.91 -24.69 18.47
CA GLU A 42 -13.96 -25.37 17.59
C GLU A 42 -13.65 -24.54 16.35
N ILE A 43 -14.66 -23.94 15.71
CA ILE A 43 -14.47 -23.02 14.58
C ILE A 43 -13.56 -21.85 14.99
N ARG A 44 -13.78 -21.24 16.15
CA ARG A 44 -12.91 -20.13 16.64
C ARG A 44 -11.46 -20.57 16.82
N LYS A 45 -11.21 -21.79 17.31
CA LYS A 45 -9.86 -22.35 17.43
C LYS A 45 -9.20 -22.53 16.06
N LEU A 46 -9.93 -23.10 15.10
CA LEU A 46 -9.45 -23.30 13.74
C LEU A 46 -9.19 -21.98 13.02
N VAL A 47 -10.00 -20.94 13.25
CA VAL A 47 -9.78 -19.60 12.70
C VAL A 47 -8.47 -18.98 13.21
N ILE A 48 -8.16 -19.15 14.50
CA ILE A 48 -6.89 -18.72 15.07
C ILE A 48 -5.73 -19.53 14.48
N GLU A 49 -5.88 -20.85 14.35
CA GLU A 49 -4.87 -21.69 13.72
C GLU A 49 -4.64 -21.29 12.24
N LEU A 50 -5.71 -21.05 11.48
CA LEU A 50 -5.64 -20.57 10.11
C LEU A 50 -4.83 -19.29 10.01
N TYR A 51 -5.08 -18.33 10.89
CA TYR A 51 -4.31 -17.09 10.94
C TYR A 51 -2.82 -17.37 11.15
N GLN A 52 -2.46 -18.20 12.12
CA GLN A 52 -1.06 -18.52 12.42
C GLN A 52 -0.37 -19.27 11.27
N GLU A 53 -1.05 -20.24 10.66
CA GLU A 53 -0.51 -20.99 9.53
C GLU A 53 -0.42 -20.13 8.26
N SER A 54 -1.32 -19.15 8.11
CA SER A 54 -1.23 -18.18 7.03
C SER A 54 0.03 -17.34 7.10
N GLU A 55 0.46 -16.96 8.31
CA GLU A 55 1.70 -16.21 8.52
C GLU A 55 2.93 -17.07 8.25
N LYS A 56 2.91 -18.34 8.64
CA LYS A 56 4.02 -19.28 8.41
C LYS A 56 4.20 -19.62 6.93
N GLU A 57 3.11 -19.90 6.23
CA GLU A 57 3.13 -20.33 4.83
C GLU A 57 2.97 -19.18 3.83
N ASN A 58 2.85 -17.93 4.32
CA ASN A 58 2.54 -16.76 3.50
C ASN A 58 1.28 -16.97 2.63
N HIS A 59 0.26 -17.59 3.22
CA HIS A 59 -0.96 -17.98 2.51
C HIS A 59 -2.03 -16.90 2.66
N TYR A 60 -2.42 -16.28 1.56
CA TYR A 60 -3.50 -15.30 1.57
C TYR A 60 -4.86 -15.94 1.88
N PHE A 61 -5.59 -15.34 2.83
CA PHE A 61 -7.04 -15.46 2.97
C PHE A 61 -7.60 -14.12 3.46
N LEU A 62 -8.90 -13.88 3.30
CA LEU A 62 -9.51 -12.56 3.49
C LEU A 62 -9.16 -11.90 4.83
N ASP A 63 -9.07 -12.68 5.91
CA ASP A 63 -8.83 -12.22 7.28
C ASP A 63 -7.37 -12.43 7.77
N CYS A 64 -6.40 -12.68 6.86
CA CYS A 64 -4.98 -12.80 7.22
C CYS A 64 -4.38 -11.50 7.77
N SER A 65 -3.15 -11.58 8.28
CA SER A 65 -2.36 -10.41 8.70
C SER A 65 -2.06 -9.47 7.54
N LEU A 66 -1.73 -8.21 7.85
CA LEU A 66 -1.29 -7.24 6.82
C LEU A 66 0.00 -7.71 6.14
N SER A 67 0.96 -8.29 6.88
CA SER A 67 2.21 -8.76 6.29
C SER A 67 1.99 -9.83 5.22
N VAL A 68 1.12 -10.81 5.49
CA VAL A 68 0.73 -11.82 4.49
C VAL A 68 0.03 -11.17 3.29
N TYR A 69 -0.86 -10.20 3.55
CA TYR A 69 -1.55 -9.46 2.49
C TYR A 69 -0.56 -8.73 1.56
N GLU A 70 0.42 -8.02 2.14
CA GLU A 70 1.46 -7.27 1.42
C GLU A 70 2.38 -8.20 0.63
N ASN A 71 2.86 -9.28 1.26
CA ASN A 71 3.74 -10.25 0.62
C ASN A 71 3.07 -10.96 -0.57
N THR A 72 1.75 -11.10 -0.55
CA THR A 72 0.97 -11.75 -1.62
C THR A 72 0.34 -10.75 -2.59
N TYR A 73 0.49 -9.44 -2.36
CA TYR A 73 -0.14 -8.39 -3.15
C TYR A 73 0.23 -8.47 -4.62
N GLN A 74 1.54 -8.52 -4.92
CA GLN A 74 2.04 -8.46 -6.29
C GLN A 74 1.56 -9.66 -7.12
N THR A 75 1.63 -10.87 -6.56
CA THR A 75 1.13 -12.07 -7.22
C THR A 75 -0.37 -12.01 -7.48
N ARG A 76 -1.17 -11.53 -6.51
CA ARG A 76 -2.62 -11.39 -6.70
C ARG A 76 -2.99 -10.33 -7.73
N LEU A 77 -2.23 -9.24 -7.79
CA LEU A 77 -2.37 -8.23 -8.84
C LEU A 77 -2.03 -8.83 -10.22
N GLU A 78 -0.94 -9.58 -10.34
CA GLU A 78 -0.57 -10.26 -11.59
C GLU A 78 -1.63 -11.28 -12.03
N ASP A 79 -2.14 -12.08 -11.10
CA ASP A 79 -3.24 -13.02 -11.36
C ASP A 79 -4.49 -12.27 -11.84
N PHE A 80 -4.86 -11.15 -11.20
CA PHE A 80 -5.97 -10.31 -11.63
C PHE A 80 -5.76 -9.78 -13.05
N LEU A 81 -4.58 -9.22 -13.36
CA LEU A 81 -4.26 -8.66 -14.67
C LEU A 81 -4.18 -9.74 -15.76
N SER A 82 -3.75 -10.96 -15.42
CA SER A 82 -3.73 -12.08 -16.36
C SER A 82 -5.15 -12.49 -16.80
N ASN A 83 -6.13 -12.35 -15.90
CA ASN A 83 -7.53 -12.65 -16.15
C ASN A 83 -8.29 -11.45 -16.76
N ASN A 84 -7.76 -10.23 -16.64
CA ASN A 84 -8.36 -8.99 -17.11
C ASN A 84 -7.38 -8.25 -18.03
N LYS A 85 -7.44 -8.50 -19.35
CA LYS A 85 -6.46 -7.97 -20.32
C LYS A 85 -6.34 -6.45 -20.35
N ASP A 86 -7.44 -5.74 -20.14
CA ASP A 86 -7.49 -4.28 -20.04
C ASP A 86 -7.52 -3.80 -18.57
N GLY A 87 -7.22 -4.73 -17.66
CA GLY A 87 -7.20 -4.53 -16.23
C GLY A 87 -6.14 -3.52 -15.81
N ARG A 88 -6.41 -2.84 -14.70
CA ARG A 88 -5.49 -1.89 -14.07
C ARG A 88 -5.44 -2.13 -12.57
N GLU A 89 -4.37 -1.67 -11.93
CA GLU A 89 -4.19 -1.78 -10.48
C GLU A 89 -5.33 -1.09 -9.70
N ASP A 90 -5.86 0.03 -10.17
CA ASP A 90 -6.99 0.70 -9.52
C ASP A 90 -8.26 -0.17 -9.51
N GLN A 91 -8.52 -0.91 -10.59
CA GLN A 91 -9.65 -1.84 -10.65
C GLN A 91 -9.46 -3.03 -9.71
N PHE A 92 -8.24 -3.57 -9.61
CA PHE A 92 -7.89 -4.61 -8.65
C PHE A 92 -8.09 -4.13 -7.20
N LEU A 93 -7.59 -2.94 -6.86
CA LEU A 93 -7.74 -2.37 -5.52
C LEU A 93 -9.22 -2.10 -5.17
N ILE A 94 -10.02 -1.65 -6.15
CA ILE A 94 -11.47 -1.49 -5.99
C ILE A 94 -12.15 -2.84 -5.71
N SER A 95 -11.78 -3.91 -6.41
CA SER A 95 -12.34 -5.24 -6.13
C SER A 95 -11.90 -5.76 -4.76
N GLU A 96 -10.63 -5.58 -4.39
CA GLU A 96 -10.08 -6.00 -3.10
C GLU A 96 -10.80 -5.33 -1.94
N ILE A 97 -10.99 -4.01 -1.96
CA ILE A 97 -11.68 -3.31 -0.87
C ILE A 97 -13.18 -3.66 -0.82
N LYS A 98 -13.79 -3.92 -1.98
CA LYS A 98 -15.17 -4.40 -2.04
C LYS A 98 -15.27 -5.79 -1.41
N GLU A 99 -14.39 -6.73 -1.77
CA GLU A 99 -14.39 -8.06 -1.18
C GLU A 99 -14.06 -8.04 0.31
N LEU A 100 -13.11 -7.19 0.73
CA LEU A 100 -12.78 -7.00 2.14
C LEU A 100 -13.98 -6.50 2.95
N ILE A 101 -14.74 -5.55 2.42
CA ILE A 101 -15.87 -4.93 3.12
C ILE A 101 -17.15 -5.76 2.99
N ASN A 102 -17.51 -6.10 1.77
CA ASN A 102 -18.68 -6.87 1.37
C ASN A 102 -18.21 -8.08 0.55
N PRO A 103 -17.71 -9.15 1.20
CA PRO A 103 -17.25 -10.34 0.49
C PRO A 103 -18.37 -10.96 -0.34
N GLU A 104 -18.38 -10.67 -1.64
CA GLU A 104 -19.27 -11.25 -2.66
C GLU A 104 -18.62 -12.53 -3.20
N TYR A 105 -18.84 -13.63 -2.51
CA TYR A 105 -18.37 -14.93 -2.98
C TYR A 105 -19.40 -15.54 -3.94
N GLU A 106 -19.28 -15.21 -5.22
CA GLU A 106 -20.03 -15.92 -6.25
C GLU A 106 -19.66 -17.41 -6.28
N LEU A 107 -20.67 -18.23 -5.93
CA LEU A 107 -20.93 -19.61 -6.33
C LEU A 107 -20.10 -20.74 -5.67
N LYS A 108 -20.67 -21.30 -4.60
CA LYS A 108 -21.32 -22.63 -4.58
C LYS A 108 -22.09 -22.76 -3.27
N GLU A 109 -23.24 -23.43 -3.33
CA GLU A 109 -24.17 -23.70 -2.23
C GLU A 109 -23.54 -23.65 -0.83
N ILE A 110 -23.98 -22.68 -0.01
CA ILE A 110 -23.91 -22.65 1.45
C ILE A 110 -22.46 -22.62 2.02
N SER A 111 -22.03 -21.53 2.69
CA SER A 111 -21.19 -21.57 3.93
C SER A 111 -20.29 -20.35 4.26
N ILE A 112 -20.11 -19.29 3.46
CA ILE A 112 -19.00 -18.35 3.77
C ILE A 112 -19.38 -17.12 4.60
N PHE A 113 -20.63 -16.66 4.59
CA PHE A 113 -21.07 -15.58 5.50
C PHE A 113 -20.77 -15.88 6.98
N GLY A 114 -20.59 -17.16 7.35
CA GLY A 114 -20.33 -17.55 8.72
C GLY A 114 -18.89 -17.29 9.15
N LEU A 115 -17.89 -17.40 8.26
CA LEU A 115 -16.48 -17.36 8.68
C LEU A 115 -16.14 -16.05 9.37
N ARG A 116 -16.60 -14.94 8.79
CA ARG A 116 -16.36 -13.59 9.33
C ARG A 116 -17.00 -13.36 10.69
N ASP A 117 -18.13 -14.03 10.98
CA ASP A 117 -18.76 -13.99 12.31
C ASP A 117 -17.81 -14.56 13.39
N TYR A 118 -16.98 -15.54 13.02
CA TYR A 118 -15.96 -16.13 13.91
C TYR A 118 -14.65 -15.32 13.95
N CYS A 119 -14.42 -14.46 12.96
CA CYS A 119 -13.33 -13.49 12.94
C CYS A 119 -13.66 -12.20 13.72
N ASN A 120 -14.88 -12.02 14.26
CA ASN A 120 -15.26 -10.79 14.94
C ASN A 120 -14.62 -10.65 16.34
N ASN A 121 -13.33 -10.31 16.39
CA ASN A 121 -12.58 -9.99 17.60
C ASN A 121 -11.50 -8.93 17.33
N SER A 122 -10.84 -8.44 18.38
CA SER A 122 -9.86 -7.35 18.31
C SER A 122 -8.68 -7.62 17.37
N MET A 123 -8.21 -8.87 17.31
CA MET A 123 -7.06 -9.26 16.50
C MET A 123 -7.36 -9.12 15.00
N PHE A 124 -8.44 -9.76 14.52
CA PHE A 124 -8.82 -9.65 13.11
C PHE A 124 -9.33 -8.27 12.76
N ASN A 125 -10.00 -7.55 13.67
CA ASN A 125 -10.40 -6.16 13.45
C ASN A 125 -9.19 -5.25 13.23
N THR A 126 -8.06 -5.52 13.91
CA THR A 126 -6.81 -4.80 13.69
C THR A 126 -6.26 -5.08 12.29
N SER A 127 -6.15 -6.35 11.91
CA SER A 127 -5.68 -6.75 10.57
C SER A 127 -6.60 -6.24 9.45
N PHE A 128 -7.91 -6.29 9.65
CA PHE A 128 -8.92 -5.75 8.73
C PHE A 128 -8.71 -4.25 8.50
N ASN A 129 -8.58 -3.46 9.58
CA ASN A 129 -8.38 -2.01 9.46
C ASN A 129 -7.04 -1.68 8.79
N ALA A 130 -5.97 -2.41 9.14
CA ALA A 130 -4.67 -2.23 8.53
C ALA A 130 -4.69 -2.49 7.00
N LYS A 131 -5.34 -3.57 6.56
CA LYS A 131 -5.51 -3.88 5.13
C LYS A 131 -6.39 -2.84 4.42
N LYS A 132 -7.48 -2.43 5.05
CA LYS A 132 -8.36 -1.37 4.54
C LYS A 132 -7.58 -0.08 4.32
N ASP A 133 -6.76 0.33 5.29
CA ASP A 133 -5.96 1.55 5.18
C ASP A 133 -4.87 1.42 4.12
N PHE A 134 -4.19 0.27 4.03
CA PHE A 134 -3.25 -0.05 2.94
C PHE A 134 -3.90 0.11 1.56
N ILE A 135 -5.08 -0.49 1.34
CA ILE A 135 -5.77 -0.39 0.05
C ILE A 135 -6.18 1.05 -0.25
N ARG A 136 -6.66 1.79 0.77
CA ARG A 136 -7.04 3.20 0.62
C ARG A 136 -5.86 4.08 0.25
N GLU A 137 -4.70 3.90 0.88
CA GLU A 137 -3.47 4.62 0.55
C GLU A 137 -2.99 4.31 -0.87
N ARG A 138 -3.09 3.06 -1.30
CA ARG A 138 -2.78 2.65 -2.67
C ARG A 138 -3.72 3.27 -3.69
N LEU A 139 -5.04 3.21 -3.47
CA LEU A 139 -6.05 3.88 -4.30
C LEU A 139 -5.77 5.38 -4.39
N LEU A 140 -5.44 5.99 -3.26
CA LEU A 140 -5.11 7.40 -3.17
C LEU A 140 -3.89 7.72 -4.04
N SER A 141 -2.83 6.90 -4.01
CA SER A 141 -1.63 7.09 -4.83
C SER A 141 -1.90 7.06 -6.34
N VAL A 142 -2.99 6.41 -6.77
CA VAL A 142 -3.42 6.34 -8.18
C VAL A 142 -4.60 7.28 -8.52
N GLY A 143 -4.87 8.27 -7.66
CA GLY A 143 -5.87 9.33 -7.91
C GLY A 143 -7.31 8.97 -7.52
N TRP A 144 -7.50 7.92 -6.73
CA TRP A 144 -8.81 7.49 -6.26
C TRP A 144 -9.02 7.83 -4.79
N ILE A 145 -10.14 8.48 -4.49
CA ILE A 145 -10.59 8.69 -3.12
C ILE A 145 -11.64 7.63 -2.80
N CYS A 146 -11.36 6.82 -1.78
CA CYS A 146 -12.28 5.82 -1.24
C CYS A 146 -12.90 6.31 0.07
N ASN A 147 -14.19 6.62 0.02
CA ASN A 147 -14.98 7.00 1.18
C ASN A 147 -15.94 5.86 1.56
N LEU A 148 -15.88 5.45 2.83
CA LEU A 148 -16.81 4.48 3.41
C LEU A 148 -17.90 5.26 4.12
N LYS A 149 -19.16 5.04 3.77
CA LYS A 149 -20.31 5.68 4.43
C LYS A 149 -21.02 4.68 5.35
N PRO A 150 -20.60 4.54 6.62
CA PRO A 150 -21.33 3.73 7.60
C PRO A 150 -22.69 4.33 8.01
N GLU A 151 -22.89 5.63 7.74
CA GLU A 151 -24.02 6.42 8.24
C GLU A 151 -25.35 6.19 7.49
N LEU A 152 -25.32 5.61 6.28
CA LEU A 152 -26.52 5.46 5.44
C LEU A 152 -27.52 4.39 5.92
N PHE A 153 -27.21 3.68 7.01
CA PHE A 153 -28.05 2.59 7.53
C PHE A 153 -28.33 2.65 9.05
N LYS A 154 -28.21 3.82 9.71
CA LYS A 154 -28.45 3.99 11.16
C LYS A 154 -27.60 3.06 12.06
N MET A 155 -26.28 3.07 11.90
CA MET A 155 -25.39 2.36 12.83
C MET A 155 -25.26 3.12 14.17
N PRO A 156 -25.39 2.45 15.33
CA PRO A 156 -25.02 3.05 16.62
C PRO A 156 -23.49 3.14 16.76
N ILE A 157 -23.03 4.23 17.41
CA ILE A 157 -21.62 4.52 17.69
C ILE A 157 -21.11 3.59 18.81
N THR A 158 -20.95 2.27 18.58
CA THR A 158 -20.32 1.39 19.59
C THR A 158 -19.68 0.12 19.00
N ASN A 159 -18.81 -0.53 19.80
CA ASN A 159 -18.07 -1.79 19.61
C ASN A 159 -18.92 -3.05 19.30
N LYS A 160 -20.07 -2.95 18.62
CA LYS A 160 -20.93 -4.09 18.29
C LYS A 160 -21.13 -4.20 16.77
N MET A 161 -20.75 -5.38 16.26
CA MET A 161 -21.05 -6.03 14.97
C MET A 161 -21.27 -5.15 13.72
N TYR A 162 -20.44 -5.41 12.70
CA TYR A 162 -20.65 -4.95 11.33
C TYR A 162 -21.82 -5.72 10.69
N GLU A 163 -22.90 -5.03 10.33
CA GLU A 163 -23.93 -5.56 9.44
C GLU A 163 -23.77 -4.90 8.05
N PRO A 164 -23.32 -5.63 7.02
CA PRO A 164 -23.28 -5.12 5.64
C PRO A 164 -24.71 -4.88 5.09
N PRO A 165 -24.90 -3.98 4.10
CA PRO A 165 -23.88 -3.43 3.21
C PRO A 165 -23.38 -2.02 3.60
N ILE A 166 -22.05 -1.86 3.66
CA ILE A 166 -21.42 -0.54 3.69
C ILE A 166 -21.37 -0.02 2.25
N GLU A 167 -21.93 1.16 2.00
CA GLU A 167 -21.78 1.83 0.71
C GLU A 167 -20.34 2.36 0.57
N ILE A 168 -19.68 1.94 -0.50
CA ILE A 168 -18.33 2.37 -0.86
C ILE A 168 -18.44 3.35 -2.02
N ILE A 169 -18.02 4.59 -1.80
CA ILE A 169 -18.02 5.62 -2.83
C ILE A 169 -16.58 5.82 -3.31
N PHE A 170 -16.39 5.59 -4.60
CA PHE A 170 -15.15 5.85 -5.31
C PHE A 170 -15.31 7.12 -6.13
N THR A 171 -14.53 8.14 -5.80
CA THR A 171 -14.43 9.34 -6.62
C THR A 171 -13.03 9.44 -7.18
N LYS A 172 -12.94 9.48 -8.52
CA LYS A 172 -11.68 9.82 -9.20
C LYS A 172 -11.55 11.33 -9.17
N ASP A 173 -10.69 11.83 -8.32
CA ASP A 173 -10.38 13.24 -8.30
C ASP A 173 -9.26 13.47 -9.33
N LEU A 174 -9.64 13.98 -10.50
CA LEU A 174 -8.71 14.31 -11.58
C LEU A 174 -7.73 15.43 -11.19
N ASN A 175 -7.98 16.13 -10.08
CA ASN A 175 -7.09 17.13 -9.49
C ASN A 175 -6.33 16.60 -8.26
N TYR A 176 -6.50 15.32 -7.89
CA TYR A 176 -5.78 14.70 -6.80
C TYR A 176 -4.31 14.46 -7.20
N ILE A 177 -3.46 15.40 -6.79
CA ILE A 177 -2.02 15.24 -6.73
C ILE A 177 -1.74 14.62 -5.37
N SER A 178 -1.08 13.45 -5.34
CA SER A 178 -0.78 12.77 -4.08
C SER A 178 -0.19 13.75 -3.06
N LYS A 179 -0.75 13.79 -1.86
CA LYS A 179 -0.34 14.74 -0.82
C LYS A 179 1.10 14.50 -0.32
N VAL A 180 1.76 13.45 -0.82
CA VAL A 180 3.16 13.10 -0.52
C VAL A 180 4.15 13.87 -1.41
N GLU A 181 3.70 14.56 -2.47
CA GLU A 181 4.60 15.20 -3.46
C GLU A 181 4.66 16.74 -3.41
N ASN A 182 4.58 17.38 -2.24
CA ASN A 182 4.89 18.82 -2.16
C ASN A 182 5.74 19.25 -0.96
N GLU A 183 6.12 18.35 -0.06
CA GLU A 183 7.15 18.67 0.92
C GLU A 183 8.52 18.56 0.24
N LYS A 184 8.94 19.69 -0.34
CA LYS A 184 10.30 19.84 -0.84
C LYS A 184 11.28 19.64 0.30
N ILE A 185 12.43 19.03 0.00
CA ILE A 185 13.50 18.88 0.99
C ILE A 185 14.02 20.27 1.36
N GLN A 186 13.91 20.66 2.64
CA GLN A 186 14.43 21.93 3.11
C GLN A 186 15.96 21.95 3.04
N TRP A 187 16.51 22.78 2.17
CA TRP A 187 17.95 23.01 2.06
C TRP A 187 18.38 24.18 2.94
N ILE A 188 19.04 23.86 4.07
CA ILE A 188 19.49 24.86 5.05
C ILE A 188 20.78 25.61 4.63
N GLY A 189 21.48 25.12 3.61
CA GLY A 189 22.71 25.74 3.11
C GLY A 189 22.45 26.89 2.14
N LYS A 190 23.52 27.56 1.70
CA LYS A 190 23.41 28.57 0.64
C LYS A 190 22.99 27.92 -0.70
N PRO A 191 22.23 28.61 -1.57
CA PRO A 191 21.91 28.12 -2.91
C PRO A 191 23.15 27.79 -3.75
N SER A 192 24.26 28.51 -3.52
CA SER A 192 25.56 28.21 -4.15
C SER A 192 26.09 26.84 -3.77
N HIS A 193 25.94 26.43 -2.51
CA HIS A 193 26.36 25.11 -2.03
C HIS A 193 25.53 24.02 -2.68
N LEU A 194 24.20 24.20 -2.76
CA LEU A 194 23.29 23.26 -3.41
C LEU A 194 23.66 23.05 -4.88
N GLY A 195 23.81 24.16 -5.62
CA GLY A 195 24.17 24.10 -7.04
C GLY A 195 25.53 23.45 -7.27
N PHE A 196 26.54 23.80 -6.46
CA PHE A 196 27.86 23.20 -6.59
C PHE A 196 27.84 21.68 -6.31
N ILE A 197 27.21 21.23 -5.23
CA ILE A 197 27.15 19.82 -4.85
C ILE A 197 26.41 19.00 -5.93
N LEU A 198 25.25 19.46 -6.38
CA LEU A 198 24.49 18.75 -7.41
C LEU A 198 25.19 18.78 -8.77
N GLY A 199 25.88 19.87 -9.11
CA GLY A 199 26.73 19.96 -10.29
C GLY A 199 27.89 18.95 -10.23
N GLN A 200 28.54 18.81 -9.08
CA GLN A 200 29.59 17.82 -8.84
C GLN A 200 29.07 16.39 -9.01
N LEU A 201 27.94 16.06 -8.37
CA LEU A 201 27.31 14.74 -8.49
C LEU A 201 26.97 14.39 -9.93
N ALA A 202 26.48 15.36 -10.71
CA ALA A 202 26.25 15.16 -12.15
C ALA A 202 27.55 14.95 -12.93
N SER A 203 28.61 15.70 -12.64
CA SER A 203 29.91 15.56 -13.32
C SER A 203 30.67 14.28 -12.98
N LEU A 204 30.34 13.65 -11.84
CA LEU A 204 30.95 12.42 -11.34
C LEU A 204 30.08 11.17 -11.62
N ASP A 205 29.07 11.30 -12.48
CA ASP A 205 28.14 10.23 -12.89
C ASP A 205 27.33 9.58 -11.74
N TYR A 206 27.10 10.32 -10.64
CA TYR A 206 26.16 9.91 -9.60
C TYR A 206 24.71 10.25 -9.95
N ILE A 207 24.50 11.30 -10.76
CA ILE A 207 23.18 11.78 -11.19
C ILE A 207 23.17 11.95 -12.70
N ASP A 208 22.17 11.40 -13.38
CA ASP A 208 21.94 11.68 -14.80
C ASP A 208 21.19 13.01 -14.97
N ALA A 209 21.97 14.08 -15.14
CA ALA A 209 21.42 15.42 -15.34
C ALA A 209 20.71 15.55 -16.70
N PRO A 210 19.66 16.39 -16.81
CA PRO A 210 18.95 16.57 -18.08
C PRO A 210 19.89 17.15 -19.14
N LYS A 211 19.85 16.59 -20.35
CA LYS A 211 20.71 16.98 -21.48
C LYS A 211 19.93 17.64 -22.61
N HIS A 212 20.60 18.49 -23.38
CA HIS A 212 20.17 18.93 -24.70
C HIS A 212 20.33 17.80 -25.73
N LYS A 213 19.78 18.00 -26.93
CA LYS A 213 19.93 17.02 -28.04
C LYS A 213 21.39 16.75 -28.43
N ASN A 214 22.30 17.68 -28.14
CA ASN A 214 23.73 17.56 -28.39
C ASN A 214 24.49 16.78 -27.28
N GLY A 215 23.79 16.31 -26.24
CA GLY A 215 24.37 15.56 -25.12
C GLY A 215 24.93 16.41 -23.99
N GLU A 216 25.00 17.74 -24.14
CA GLU A 216 25.44 18.64 -23.08
C GLU A 216 24.36 18.85 -22.02
N ILE A 217 24.75 19.11 -20.78
CA ILE A 217 23.80 19.35 -19.68
C ILE A 217 22.99 20.63 -19.95
N ASN A 218 21.67 20.50 -19.87
CA ASN A 218 20.73 21.61 -19.88
C ASN A 218 20.58 22.15 -18.45
N TYR A 219 21.47 23.06 -18.06
CA TYR A 219 21.52 23.60 -16.70
C TYR A 219 20.24 24.34 -16.27
N THR A 220 19.49 24.92 -17.21
CA THR A 220 18.19 25.54 -16.92
C THR A 220 17.16 24.48 -16.52
N LYS A 221 17.03 23.41 -17.32
CA LYS A 221 16.15 22.28 -16.97
C LYS A 221 16.60 21.60 -15.68
N PHE A 222 17.92 21.51 -15.47
CA PHE A 222 18.47 20.95 -14.24
C PHE A 222 18.08 21.81 -13.03
N ALA A 223 18.24 23.14 -13.10
CA ALA A 223 17.84 24.05 -12.03
C ALA A 223 16.35 23.94 -11.68
N LYS A 224 15.47 23.77 -12.68
CA LYS A 224 14.04 23.55 -12.46
C LYS A 224 13.77 22.28 -11.65
N LEU A 225 14.38 21.16 -12.03
CA LEU A 225 14.25 19.89 -11.30
C LEU A 225 14.73 20.02 -9.85
N VAL A 226 15.86 20.71 -9.65
CA VAL A 226 16.38 20.95 -8.30
C VAL A 226 15.42 21.79 -7.49
N MET A 227 14.83 22.86 -8.05
CA MET A 227 13.84 23.69 -7.35
C MET A 227 12.47 23.00 -7.15
N GLN A 228 12.16 21.98 -7.92
CA GLN A 228 10.99 21.12 -7.68
C GLN A 228 11.24 20.17 -6.50
N THR A 229 12.48 19.75 -6.29
CA THR A 229 12.87 18.78 -5.25
C THR A 229 13.23 19.44 -3.93
N PHE A 230 13.91 20.59 -3.97
CA PHE A 230 14.45 21.27 -2.79
C PHE A 230 13.80 22.64 -2.56
N GLN A 231 13.55 22.97 -1.30
CA GLN A 231 13.20 24.32 -0.86
C GLN A 231 14.49 25.07 -0.48
N THR A 232 14.76 26.16 -1.19
CA THR A 232 15.95 26.99 -0.99
C THR A 232 15.62 28.45 -1.29
N ASP A 233 16.32 29.40 -0.67
CA ASP A 233 16.10 30.84 -0.85
C ASP A 233 16.60 31.37 -2.21
N GLY A 234 17.16 30.49 -3.05
CA GLY A 234 17.69 30.82 -4.36
C GLY A 234 16.63 30.90 -5.46
N LYS A 235 16.92 31.70 -6.50
CA LYS A 235 16.16 31.70 -7.76
C LYS A 235 16.74 30.70 -8.75
N GLU A 236 15.91 30.21 -9.66
CA GLU A 236 16.30 29.28 -10.74
C GLU A 236 17.51 29.80 -11.54
N SER A 237 17.49 31.10 -11.85
CA SER A 237 18.55 31.78 -12.60
C SER A 237 19.88 31.84 -11.84
N SER A 238 19.85 31.93 -10.51
CA SER A 238 21.04 31.87 -9.68
C SER A 238 21.58 30.43 -9.62
N LEU A 239 20.68 29.46 -9.43
CA LEU A 239 21.04 28.05 -9.30
C LEU A 239 21.67 27.49 -10.59
N THR A 240 21.16 27.91 -11.75
CA THR A 240 21.74 27.57 -13.06
C THR A 240 23.23 27.89 -13.14
N LYS A 241 23.66 29.02 -12.57
CA LYS A 241 25.08 29.42 -12.56
C LYS A 241 25.92 28.50 -11.68
N TYR A 242 25.43 28.13 -10.51
CA TYR A 242 26.16 27.28 -9.57
C TYR A 242 26.19 25.80 -9.99
N LEU A 243 25.16 25.31 -10.68
CA LEU A 243 25.12 23.97 -11.27
C LEU A 243 26.13 23.80 -12.41
N ASN A 244 26.38 24.87 -13.17
CA ASN A 244 27.45 24.89 -14.16
C ASN A 244 28.79 25.18 -13.47
N LEU A 245 29.54 24.12 -13.20
CA LEU A 245 30.85 24.17 -12.56
C LEU A 245 31.89 24.99 -13.33
N GLN A 246 31.70 25.21 -14.63
CA GLN A 246 32.60 25.99 -15.49
C GLN A 246 32.21 27.47 -15.57
N SER A 247 31.10 27.87 -14.96
CA SER A 247 30.72 29.28 -14.91
C SER A 247 31.61 30.03 -13.90
N GLU A 248 31.72 31.35 -14.05
CA GLU A 248 32.46 32.20 -13.10
C GLU A 248 32.00 31.98 -11.65
N LYS A 249 30.68 31.87 -11.43
CA LYS A 249 30.10 31.63 -10.10
C LYS A 249 30.27 30.19 -9.61
N GLY A 250 30.28 29.23 -10.53
CA GLY A 250 30.60 27.82 -10.24
C GLY A 250 32.05 27.67 -9.77
N GLU A 251 33.00 28.27 -10.49
CA GLU A 251 34.43 28.26 -10.15
C GLU A 251 34.73 29.03 -8.86
N GLU A 252 34.10 30.18 -8.63
CA GLU A 252 34.20 30.90 -7.34
C GLU A 252 33.76 30.01 -6.18
N THR A 253 32.62 29.32 -6.33
CA THR A 253 32.09 28.44 -5.28
C THR A 253 33.00 27.22 -5.07
N LYS A 254 33.48 26.61 -6.16
CA LYS A 254 34.43 25.51 -6.14
C LYS A 254 35.69 25.86 -5.37
N ARG A 255 36.29 27.03 -5.59
CA ARG A 255 37.47 27.50 -4.83
C ARG A 255 37.22 27.53 -3.33
N ASN A 256 36.03 27.97 -2.90
CA ASN A 256 35.67 27.99 -1.48
C ASN A 256 35.58 26.58 -0.89
N PHE A 257 34.96 25.63 -1.61
CA PHE A 257 34.91 24.23 -1.17
C PHE A 257 36.30 23.57 -1.17
N THR A 258 37.13 23.84 -2.17
CA THR A 258 38.50 23.33 -2.24
C THR A 258 39.37 23.86 -1.10
N LYS A 259 39.20 25.13 -0.71
CA LYS A 259 39.90 25.70 0.46
C LYS A 259 39.63 24.91 1.74
N GLU A 260 38.40 24.41 1.89
CA GLU A 260 37.98 23.59 3.02
C GLU A 260 38.22 22.08 2.80
N SER A 261 38.98 21.71 1.76
CA SER A 261 39.30 20.32 1.42
C SER A 261 38.08 19.41 1.19
N PHE A 262 36.95 19.98 0.77
CA PHE A 262 35.76 19.19 0.44
C PHE A 262 35.94 18.47 -0.89
N VAL A 263 35.83 17.14 -0.88
CA VAL A 263 35.96 16.28 -2.07
C VAL A 263 34.89 15.20 -2.05
N ILE A 264 34.22 15.01 -3.19
CA ILE A 264 33.35 13.86 -3.45
C ILE A 264 34.15 12.90 -4.34
N PRO A 265 34.37 11.62 -3.95
CA PRO A 265 35.10 10.68 -4.79
C PRO A 265 34.31 10.40 -6.07
N HIS A 266 34.99 10.05 -7.16
CA HIS A 266 34.31 9.62 -8.37
C HIS A 266 33.63 8.26 -8.13
N LYS A 267 32.44 8.01 -8.72
CA LYS A 267 31.68 6.75 -8.54
C LYS A 267 32.54 5.50 -8.77
N LYS A 268 33.33 5.49 -9.85
CA LYS A 268 34.30 4.44 -10.21
C LYS A 268 35.40 4.18 -9.16
N SER A 269 35.69 5.11 -8.27
CA SER A 269 36.71 4.93 -7.22
C SER A 269 36.17 4.22 -5.98
N VAL A 270 34.85 4.07 -5.86
CA VAL A 270 34.15 3.50 -4.70
C VAL A 270 33.15 2.40 -5.07
N SER A 271 33.11 1.99 -6.34
CA SER A 271 32.31 0.86 -6.85
C SER A 271 33.26 -0.26 -7.26
#